data_AF-A0A0C2GFV6-F1
#
_entry.id   AF-A0A0C2GFV6-F1
#
_cell.length_a   1.000
_cell.length_b   1.000
_cell.length_c   1.000
_cell.angle_alpha   90.00
_cell.angle_beta   90.00
_cell.angle_gamma   90.00
#
_symmetry.space_group_name_H-M   'P 1'
#
loop_
_entity.id
_entity.type
_entity.pdbx_description
1 polymer ?
#
loop_
_entity_poly.entity_id
_entity_poly.type
_entity_poly.pdbx_seq_one_letter_code
_entity_poly.pdbx_strand_id
1 'polypeptide(L)'
;MRRHLQESYRREYQSSYSYQSTYQVGYETCDSSDDRILQQDMPPALQRVETSSRLLEDACHMLKGDPYSVPARKKLIDGARGILQGTSALLLCFDESEVRKIIRGCRKVLDYLAVAEVIESIDDLAQFVK
;
A
#
# COMPACT_ATOMS: atom_id res chain seq x y z
N MET A 1 11.78 -13.48 -34.86
CA MET A 1 10.38 -13.05 -34.67
C MET A 1 9.64 -13.83 -33.57
N ARG A 2 9.59 -15.18 -33.57
CA ARG A 2 8.91 -15.98 -32.51
C ARG A 2 9.46 -15.79 -31.08
N ARG A 3 10.77 -15.62 -30.90
CA ARG A 3 11.38 -15.42 -29.56
C ARG A 3 10.96 -14.10 -28.90
N HIS A 4 10.91 -13.00 -29.66
CA HIS A 4 10.44 -11.71 -29.15
C HIS A 4 8.96 -11.71 -28.77
N LEU A 5 8.11 -12.43 -29.51
CA LEU A 5 6.71 -12.65 -29.14
C LEU A 5 6.56 -13.47 -27.86
N GLN A 6 7.38 -14.51 -27.68
CA GLN A 6 7.40 -15.33 -26.47
C GLN A 6 7.90 -14.57 -25.23
N GLU A 7 8.93 -13.73 -25.38
CA GLU A 7 9.41 -12.86 -24.30
C GLU A 7 8.42 -11.74 -23.95
N SER A 8 7.72 -11.19 -24.95
CA SER A 8 6.66 -10.19 -24.71
C SER A 8 5.49 -10.79 -23.94
N TYR A 9 5.04 -11.99 -24.32
CA TYR A 9 4.01 -12.75 -23.60
C TYR A 9 4.45 -13.13 -22.18
N ARG A 10 5.71 -13.53 -22.00
CA ARG A 10 6.26 -13.88 -20.68
C ARG A 10 6.35 -12.65 -19.77
N ARG A 11 6.73 -11.49 -20.29
CA ARG A 11 6.74 -10.23 -19.53
C ARG A 11 5.34 -9.76 -19.15
N GLU A 12 4.36 -9.86 -20.06
CA GLU A 12 2.94 -9.57 -19.73
C GLU A 12 2.42 -10.51 -18.63
N TYR A 13 2.68 -11.83 -18.73
CA TYR A 13 2.26 -12.80 -17.72
C TYR A 13 2.94 -12.60 -16.36
N GLN A 14 4.25 -12.32 -16.37
CA GLN A 14 5.03 -12.16 -15.15
C GLN A 14 4.76 -10.81 -14.47
N SER A 15 4.43 -9.79 -15.26
CA SER A 15 3.83 -8.54 -14.78
C SER A 15 2.48 -8.85 -14.11
N SER A 16 1.55 -9.54 -14.76
CA SER A 16 0.24 -9.86 -14.16
C SER A 16 0.33 -10.58 -12.79
N TYR A 17 1.24 -11.55 -12.65
CA TYR A 17 1.50 -12.26 -11.39
C TYR A 17 2.06 -11.35 -10.28
N SER A 18 2.99 -10.44 -10.61
CA SER A 18 3.59 -9.51 -9.64
C SER A 18 2.56 -8.51 -9.09
N TYR A 19 1.58 -8.14 -9.90
CA TYR A 19 0.55 -7.18 -9.52
C TYR A 19 -0.48 -7.86 -8.60
N GLN A 20 -0.98 -9.05 -8.95
CA GLN A 20 -1.84 -9.85 -8.07
C GLN A 20 -1.22 -10.09 -6.69
N SER A 21 0.09 -10.32 -6.63
CA SER A 21 0.83 -10.46 -5.37
C SER A 21 0.76 -9.21 -4.48
N THR A 22 0.87 -8.00 -5.06
CA THR A 22 0.93 -6.76 -4.27
C THR A 22 -0.44 -6.37 -3.70
N TYR A 23 -1.53 -6.61 -4.44
CA TYR A 23 -2.89 -6.36 -3.94
C TYR A 23 -3.26 -7.29 -2.79
N GLN A 24 -2.96 -8.58 -2.96
CA GLN A 24 -3.22 -9.59 -1.94
C GLN A 24 -2.49 -9.23 -0.64
N VAL A 25 -1.21 -8.88 -0.75
CA VAL A 25 -0.40 -8.42 0.40
C VAL A 25 -1.00 -7.17 1.03
N GLY A 26 -1.51 -6.22 0.23
CA GLY A 26 -2.17 -5.01 0.75
C GLY A 26 -3.42 -5.32 1.59
N TYR A 27 -4.32 -6.16 1.07
CA TYR A 27 -5.52 -6.56 1.82
C TYR A 27 -5.17 -7.40 3.06
N GLU A 28 -4.22 -8.34 2.95
CA GLU A 28 -3.74 -9.11 4.10
C GLU A 28 -3.10 -8.21 5.17
N THR A 29 -2.36 -7.17 4.78
CA THR A 29 -1.79 -6.17 5.69
C THR A 29 -2.88 -5.39 6.42
N CYS A 30 -3.93 -5.02 5.70
CA CYS A 30 -5.10 -4.33 6.26
C CYS A 30 -5.83 -5.22 7.28
N ASP A 31 -6.15 -6.46 6.90
CA ASP A 31 -6.92 -7.40 7.72
C ASP A 31 -6.17 -7.86 8.97
N SER A 32 -4.85 -7.96 8.91
CA SER A 32 -4.01 -8.36 10.03
C SER A 32 -3.61 -7.20 10.97
N SER A 33 -3.93 -5.96 10.61
CA SER A 33 -3.52 -4.77 11.39
C SER A 33 -4.52 -4.42 12.50
N ASP A 34 -4.01 -4.03 13.67
CA ASP A 34 -4.81 -3.42 14.74
C ASP A 34 -5.06 -1.91 14.54
N ASP A 35 -4.49 -1.30 13.49
CA ASP A 35 -4.66 0.12 13.18
C ASP A 35 -5.96 0.36 12.38
N ARG A 36 -7.00 0.82 13.07
CA ARG A 36 -8.31 1.13 12.46
C ARG A 36 -8.25 2.21 11.37
N ILE A 37 -7.28 3.14 11.44
CA ILE A 37 -7.11 4.17 10.41
C ILE A 37 -6.56 3.51 9.15
N LEU A 38 -5.55 2.65 9.29
CA LEU A 38 -5.03 1.85 8.17
C LEU A 38 -6.13 1.00 7.53
N GLN A 39 -6.95 0.35 8.35
CA GLN A 39 -8.08 -0.49 7.89
C GLN A 39 -9.12 0.30 7.10
N GLN A 40 -9.28 1.58 7.40
CA GLN A 40 -10.21 2.46 6.69
C GLN A 40 -9.60 3.03 5.39
N ASP A 41 -8.33 3.44 5.43
CA ASP A 41 -7.73 4.25 4.39
C ASP A 41 -7.04 3.43 3.28
N MET A 42 -6.54 2.24 3.61
CA MET A 42 -5.86 1.38 2.64
C MET A 42 -6.80 0.77 1.57
N PRO A 43 -8.00 0.25 1.90
CA PRO A 43 -8.91 -0.33 0.90
C PRO A 43 -9.28 0.59 -0.28
N PRO A 44 -9.70 1.86 -0.09
CA PRO A 44 -10.02 2.74 -1.22
C PRO A 44 -8.79 3.07 -2.08
N ALA A 45 -7.59 3.08 -1.49
CA ALA A 45 -6.34 3.27 -2.22
C ALA A 45 -6.02 2.04 -3.10
N LEU A 46 -6.19 0.82 -2.57
CA LEU A 46 -6.05 -0.45 -3.32
C LEU A 46 -7.04 -0.52 -4.48
N GLN A 47 -8.32 -0.23 -4.21
CA GLN A 47 -9.39 -0.23 -5.21
C GLN A 47 -9.12 0.78 -6.34
N ARG A 48 -8.54 1.93 -6.02
CA ARG A 48 -8.16 2.93 -7.03
C ARG A 48 -7.09 2.38 -7.97
N VAL A 49 -6.02 1.78 -7.44
CA VAL A 49 -4.97 1.18 -8.26
C VAL A 49 -5.56 0.08 -9.15
N GLU A 50 -6.41 -0.78 -8.61
CA GLU A 50 -7.06 -1.86 -9.38
C GLU A 50 -7.94 -1.32 -10.52
N THR A 51 -8.80 -0.35 -10.22
CA THR A 51 -9.68 0.27 -11.23
C THR A 51 -8.86 0.94 -12.33
N SER A 52 -7.77 1.60 -11.95
CA SER A 52 -6.86 2.24 -12.89
C SER A 52 -6.08 1.23 -13.75
N SER A 53 -5.71 0.08 -13.21
CA SER A 53 -5.12 -1.01 -14.00
C SER A 53 -6.08 -1.49 -15.09
N ARG A 54 -7.37 -1.68 -14.77
CA ARG A 54 -8.39 -2.06 -15.76
C ARG A 54 -8.56 -1.01 -16.86
N LEU A 55 -8.51 0.29 -16.51
CA LEU A 55 -8.53 1.36 -17.51
C LEU A 55 -7.33 1.30 -18.47
N LEU A 56 -6.14 0.95 -17.96
CA LEU A 56 -4.94 0.78 -18.77
C LEU A 56 -5.05 -0.45 -19.70
N GLU A 57 -5.58 -1.57 -19.20
CA GLU A 57 -5.83 -2.77 -20.02
C GLU A 57 -6.84 -2.50 -21.14
N ASP A 58 -7.96 -1.85 -20.82
CA ASP A 58 -8.97 -1.43 -21.79
C ASP A 58 -8.37 -0.47 -22.83
N ALA A 59 -7.59 0.52 -22.40
CA ALA A 59 -6.93 1.46 -23.29
C ALA A 59 -5.98 0.74 -24.27
N CYS A 60 -5.17 -0.20 -23.76
CA CYS A 60 -4.28 -1.01 -24.56
C CYS A 60 -5.05 -1.85 -25.59
N HIS A 61 -6.16 -2.48 -25.19
CA HIS A 61 -7.00 -3.25 -26.11
C HIS A 61 -7.57 -2.37 -27.23
N MET A 62 -8.08 -1.19 -26.88
CA MET A 62 -8.63 -0.24 -27.85
C MET A 62 -7.56 0.30 -28.81
N LEU A 63 -6.37 0.64 -28.31
CA LEU A 63 -5.26 1.16 -29.12
C LEU A 63 -4.68 0.10 -30.08
N LYS A 64 -4.78 -1.19 -29.74
CA LYS A 64 -4.43 -2.29 -30.66
C LYS A 64 -5.33 -2.30 -31.91
N GLY A 65 -6.62 -1.98 -31.75
CA GLY A 65 -7.60 -1.94 -32.85
C GLY A 65 -7.62 -0.61 -33.61
N ASP A 66 -7.52 0.51 -32.88
CA ASP A 66 -7.47 1.86 -33.43
C ASP A 66 -6.40 2.70 -32.69
N PRO A 67 -5.18 2.82 -33.27
CA PRO A 67 -4.10 3.59 -32.67
C PRO A 67 -4.41 5.08 -32.47
N TYR A 68 -5.40 5.62 -33.19
CA TYR A 68 -5.77 7.03 -33.13
C TYR A 68 -7.02 7.29 -32.28
N SER A 69 -7.54 6.27 -31.59
CA SER A 69 -8.71 6.35 -30.72
C SER A 69 -8.55 7.39 -29.61
N VAL A 70 -9.33 8.49 -29.70
CA VAL A 70 -9.40 9.52 -28.65
C VAL A 70 -9.92 8.95 -27.32
N PRO A 71 -11.00 8.13 -27.28
CA PRO A 71 -11.46 7.52 -26.04
C PRO A 71 -10.40 6.63 -25.38
N ALA A 72 -9.61 5.89 -26.17
CA ALA A 72 -8.54 5.05 -25.63
C ALA A 72 -7.43 5.89 -24.98
N ARG A 73 -7.01 6.99 -25.62
CA ARG A 73 -6.05 7.94 -25.02
C ARG A 73 -6.56 8.55 -23.71
N LYS A 74 -7.86 8.87 -23.62
CA LYS A 74 -8.46 9.34 -22.37
C LYS A 74 -8.35 8.30 -21.26
N LYS A 75 -8.75 7.04 -21.54
CA LYS A 75 -8.60 5.93 -20.58
C LYS A 75 -7.15 5.72 -20.15
N LEU A 76 -6.20 5.82 -21.08
CA LEU A 76 -4.77 5.72 -20.78
C LEU A 76 -4.31 6.80 -19.79
N ILE A 77 -4.71 8.06 -20.01
CA ILE A 77 -4.37 9.18 -19.12
C ILE A 77 -5.02 9.02 -17.75
N ASP A 78 -6.31 8.68 -17.71
CA ASP A 78 -7.04 8.52 -16.45
C ASP A 78 -6.54 7.31 -15.65
N GLY A 79 -6.22 6.21 -16.34
CA GLY A 79 -5.57 5.04 -15.75
C GLY A 79 -4.19 5.38 -15.18
N ALA A 80 -3.32 6.02 -15.95
CA ALA A 80 -1.99 6.41 -15.48
C ALA A 80 -2.05 7.35 -14.26
N ARG A 81 -2.94 8.35 -14.31
CA ARG A 81 -3.17 9.27 -13.18
C ARG A 81 -3.64 8.52 -11.94
N GLY A 82 -4.61 7.63 -12.11
CA GLY A 82 -5.18 6.90 -10.98
C GLY A 82 -4.23 5.88 -10.36
N ILE A 83 -3.32 5.25 -11.14
CA ILE A 83 -2.22 4.45 -10.59
C ILE A 83 -1.32 5.32 -9.70
N LEU A 84 -0.85 6.46 -10.19
CA LEU A 84 0.03 7.35 -9.42
C LEU A 84 -0.65 7.82 -8.12
N GLN A 85 -1.92 8.21 -8.21
CA GLN A 85 -2.70 8.65 -7.05
C GLN A 85 -2.99 7.52 -6.07
N GLY A 86 -3.33 6.33 -6.56
CA GLY A 86 -3.60 5.15 -5.73
C GLY A 86 -2.33 4.69 -5.01
N THR A 87 -1.22 4.55 -5.71
CA THR A 87 0.07 4.18 -5.12
C THR A 87 0.54 5.22 -4.10
N SER A 88 0.41 6.51 -4.40
CA SER A 88 0.74 7.57 -3.44
C SER A 88 -0.10 7.45 -2.17
N ALA A 89 -1.40 7.22 -2.28
CA ALA A 89 -2.27 7.05 -1.12
C ALA A 89 -1.93 5.80 -0.31
N LEU A 90 -1.61 4.68 -0.98
CA LEU A 90 -1.19 3.44 -0.32
C LEU A 90 0.09 3.61 0.50
N LEU A 91 1.10 4.25 -0.08
CA LEU A 91 2.35 4.51 0.61
C LEU A 91 2.15 5.43 1.81
N LEU A 92 1.33 6.48 1.66
CA LEU A 92 1.03 7.41 2.74
C LEU A 92 0.28 6.73 3.89
N CYS A 93 -0.82 6.01 3.63
CA CYS A 93 -1.58 5.40 4.72
C CYS A 93 -0.75 4.35 5.48
N PHE A 94 0.12 3.62 4.76
CA PHE A 94 1.06 2.68 5.37
C PHE A 94 2.12 3.39 6.23
N ASP A 95 2.79 4.42 5.68
CA ASP A 95 3.80 5.19 6.40
C ASP A 95 3.24 5.82 7.68
N GLU A 96 2.06 6.43 7.59
CA GLU A 96 1.40 7.01 8.76
C GLU A 96 1.07 5.94 9.82
N SER A 97 0.72 4.71 9.43
CA SER A 97 0.51 3.59 10.36
C SER A 97 1.80 3.25 11.12
N GLU A 98 2.93 3.20 10.42
CA GLU A 98 4.23 2.94 11.05
C GLU A 98 4.62 4.07 12.01
N VAL A 99 4.40 5.33 11.61
CA VAL A 99 4.61 6.49 12.49
C VAL A 99 3.72 6.41 13.73
N ARG A 100 2.44 6.00 13.60
CA ARG A 100 1.54 5.80 14.75
C ARG A 100 2.02 4.68 15.68
N LYS A 101 2.65 3.61 15.17
CA LYS A 101 3.28 2.57 16.01
C LYS A 101 4.45 3.15 16.82
N ILE A 102 5.30 3.95 16.19
CA ILE A 102 6.42 4.62 16.87
C ILE A 102 5.89 5.53 17.99
N ILE A 103 4.91 6.39 17.68
CA ILE A 103 4.30 7.31 18.67
C ILE A 103 3.70 6.53 19.85
N ARG A 104 3.02 5.40 19.61
CA ARG A 104 2.51 4.52 20.68
C ARG A 104 3.65 3.97 21.55
N GLY A 105 4.77 3.57 20.96
CA GLY A 105 5.96 3.15 21.69
C GLY A 105 6.52 4.27 22.58
N CYS A 106 6.70 5.47 22.02
CA CYS A 106 7.17 6.63 22.78
C CYS A 106 6.24 6.98 23.94
N ARG A 107 4.92 6.95 23.73
CA ARG A 107 3.93 7.20 24.80
C ARG A 107 4.05 6.18 25.92
N LYS A 108 4.18 4.89 25.61
CA LYS A 108 4.41 3.86 26.64
C LYS A 108 5.65 4.13 27.48
N VAL A 109 6.75 4.59 26.86
CA VAL A 109 7.98 4.96 27.58
C VAL A 109 7.72 6.16 28.48
N LEU A 110 7.03 7.20 28.00
CA LEU A 110 6.67 8.37 28.81
C LEU A 110 5.76 8.01 29.98
N ASP A 111 4.74 7.19 29.74
CA ASP A 111 3.83 6.70 30.78
C ASP A 111 4.58 5.87 31.82
N TYR A 112 5.56 5.07 31.38
CA TYR A 112 6.40 4.30 32.28
C TYR A 112 7.34 5.21 33.09
N LEU A 113 7.96 6.22 32.48
CA LEU A 113 8.80 7.18 33.20
C LEU A 113 8.03 7.94 34.28
N ALA A 114 6.73 8.19 34.11
CA ALA A 114 5.91 8.80 35.15
C ALA A 114 5.82 7.94 36.43
N VAL A 115 5.93 6.62 36.31
CA VAL A 115 5.98 5.70 37.48
C VAL A 115 7.23 5.95 38.33
N ALA A 116 8.30 6.48 37.73
CA ALA A 116 9.53 6.78 38.48
C ALA A 116 9.32 7.80 39.60
N GLU A 117 8.29 8.66 39.51
CA GLU A 117 7.98 9.68 40.51
C GLU A 117 7.47 9.11 41.84
N VAL A 118 7.00 7.85 41.85
CA VAL A 118 6.41 7.21 43.04
C VAL A 118 7.26 6.05 43.58
N ILE A 119 8.52 5.94 43.17
CA ILE A 119 9.44 4.91 43.67
C ILE A 119 9.89 5.27 45.09
N GLU A 120 9.62 4.38 46.06
CA GLU A 120 9.93 4.61 47.48
C GLU A 120 11.05 3.70 48.01
N SER A 121 11.43 2.64 47.30
CA SER A 121 12.46 1.69 47.74
C SER A 121 13.44 1.25 46.64
N ILE A 122 14.58 0.67 47.06
CA ILE A 122 15.58 0.09 46.13
C ILE A 122 15.02 -1.14 45.40
N ASP A 123 14.12 -1.89 46.05
CA ASP A 123 13.46 -3.05 45.45
C ASP A 123 12.48 -2.60 44.35
N ASP A 124 11.73 -1.51 44.58
CA ASP A 124 10.87 -0.90 43.57
C ASP A 124 11.67 -0.36 42.38
N LEU A 125 12.81 0.29 42.65
CA LEU A 125 13.73 0.73 41.60
C LEU A 125 14.27 -0.46 40.79
N ALA A 126 14.63 -1.55 41.47
CA ALA A 126 15.10 -2.78 40.81
C ALA A 126 14.01 -3.46 39.97
N GLN A 127 12.74 -3.32 40.34
CA GLN A 127 11.61 -3.77 39.53
C GLN A 127 11.33 -2.82 38.35
N PHE A 128 11.48 -1.51 38.56
CA PHE A 128 11.26 -0.49 37.54
C PHE A 128 12.24 -0.59 36.36
N VAL A 129 13.52 -0.89 36.61
CA VAL A 129 14.55 -0.96 35.55
C VAL A 129 14.59 -2.29 34.79
N LYS A 130 13.75 -3.27 35.14
CA LYS A 130 13.63 -4.56 34.43
C LYS A 130 12.70 -4.45 33.23
#